data_AF-A0A377XG74-F1
#
_entry.id   AF-A0A377XG74-F1
#
_cell.length_a   1.000
_cell.length_b   1.000
_cell.length_c   1.000
_cell.angle_alpha   90.00
_cell.angle_beta   90.00
_cell.angle_gamma   90.00
#
_symmetry.space_group_name_H-M   'P 1'
#
loop_
_entity.id
_entity.type
_entity.pdbx_description
1 polymer ?
#
loop_
_entity_poly.entity_id
_entity_poly.type
_entity_poly.pdbx_seq_one_letter_code
_entity_poly.pdbx_strand_id
1 'polypeptide(L)' 'MNDASWHLVRSVPRVMGFIGGTSDRPAPISDKEVDAIMNRLQQVGDKPRPKTLFEPGEMVSR' A
#
# COMPACT_ATOMS: atom_id res chain seq x y z
N MET A 1 -2.18 11.77 15.81
CA MET A 1 -2.18 10.49 16.56
C MET A 1 -1.70 10.76 17.97
N ASN A 2 -2.21 10.06 18.98
CA ASN A 2 -1.63 10.06 20.34
C ASN A 2 -0.87 8.74 20.61
N ASP A 3 -0.03 8.71 21.65
CA ASP A 3 0.85 7.57 21.95
C ASP A 3 0.06 6.30 22.28
N ALA A 4 -1.06 6.43 23.00
CA ALA A 4 -1.92 5.30 23.36
C ALA A 4 -2.50 4.59 22.11
N SER A 5 -3.00 5.35 21.13
CA SER A 5 -3.50 4.80 19.87
C SER A 5 -2.37 4.19 19.02
N TRP A 6 -1.17 4.76 19.06
CA TRP A 6 0.00 4.19 18.36
C TRP A 6 0.37 2.82 18.93
N HIS A 7 0.47 2.71 20.26
CA HIS A 7 0.77 1.44 20.94
C HIS A 7 -0.31 0.38 20.70
N LEU A 8 -1.59 0.80 20.65
CA LEU A 8 -2.70 -0.10 20.36
C LEU A 8 -2.58 -0.74 18.97
N VAL A 9 -2.31 0.06 17.93
CA VAL A 9 -2.19 -0.48 16.56
C VAL A 9 -0.97 -1.40 16.44
N ARG A 10 0.13 -1.09 17.12
CA ARG A 10 1.36 -1.90 17.09
C ARG A 10 1.24 -3.21 17.85
N SER A 11 0.36 -3.33 18.83
CA SER A 11 0.15 -4.59 19.58
C SER A 11 -0.69 -5.62 18.82
N VAL A 12 -1.33 -5.22 17.71
CA VAL A 12 -2.15 -6.11 16.88
C VAL A 12 -1.26 -7.12 16.14
N PRO A 13 -1.51 -8.43 16.28
CA PRO A 13 -0.78 -9.45 15.54
C PRO A 13 -0.88 -9.23 14.01
N ARG A 14 0.23 -9.47 13.30
CA ARG A 14 0.38 -9.27 11.84
C ARG A 14 0.45 -7.80 11.38
N VAL A 15 0.42 -6.83 12.29
CA VAL A 15 0.77 -5.44 11.98
C VAL A 15 2.27 -5.26 12.18
N MET A 16 3.00 -4.90 11.13
CA MET A 16 4.45 -4.68 11.23
C MET A 16 4.81 -3.31 11.81
N GLY A 17 3.88 -2.35 11.77
CA GLY A 17 4.07 -1.00 12.28
C GLY A 17 3.49 0.03 11.32
N PHE A 18 3.76 1.30 11.62
CA PHE A 18 3.40 2.41 10.74
C PHE A 18 4.50 2.70 9.73
N ILE A 19 4.10 3.28 8.59
CA ILE A 19 4.98 3.59 7.47
C ILE A 19 5.36 5.07 7.53
N GLY A 20 6.65 5.38 7.28
CA GLY A 20 7.17 6.74 7.18
C GLY A 20 7.50 7.38 8.52
N GLY A 21 8.33 8.43 8.48
CA GLY A 21 8.79 9.14 9.68
C GLY A 21 9.73 8.30 10.54
N THR A 22 9.62 8.45 11.87
CA THR A 22 10.34 7.62 12.84
C THR A 22 9.39 6.57 13.42
N SER A 23 9.93 5.52 14.03
CA SER A 23 9.13 4.42 14.58
C SER A 23 8.01 4.90 15.51
N ASP A 24 8.30 5.91 16.33
CA ASP A 24 7.43 6.57 17.31
C ASP A 24 6.58 7.71 16.73
N ARG A 25 6.95 8.27 15.58
CA ARG A 25 6.21 9.36 14.91
C ARG A 25 5.98 9.02 13.44
N PRO A 26 4.87 8.33 13.12
CA PRO A 26 4.52 8.04 11.74
C PRO A 26 4.28 9.33 10.96
N ALA A 27 4.67 9.32 9.68
CA ALA A 27 4.42 10.45 8.80
C ALA A 27 2.93 10.54 8.43
N PRO A 28 2.25 11.67 8.67
CA PRO A 28 0.91 11.87 8.17
C PRO A 28 0.94 11.97 6.63
N ILE A 29 -0.01 11.33 5.96
CA ILE A 29 -0.27 11.52 4.53
C ILE A 29 -1.33 12.60 4.36
N SER A 30 -1.27 13.33 3.25
CA SER A 30 -2.25 14.36 2.91
C SER A 30 -3.54 13.77 2.35
N ASP A 31 -4.65 14.50 2.48
CA ASP A 31 -5.95 14.07 1.93
C ASP A 31 -5.88 13.82 0.42
N LYS A 32 -5.11 14.65 -0.32
CA LYS A 32 -4.88 14.47 -1.75
C LYS A 32 -4.21 13.13 -2.08
N GLU A 33 -3.28 12.68 -1.25
CA GLU A 33 -2.62 11.37 -1.42
C GLU A 33 -3.59 10.23 -1.10
N VAL A 34 -4.43 10.38 -0.07
CA VAL A 34 -5.50 9.43 0.25
C VAL A 34 -6.43 9.27 -0.95
N ASP A 35 -6.92 10.37 -1.52
CA ASP A 35 -7.80 10.37 -2.68
C ASP A 35 -7.15 9.68 -3.89
N ALA A 36 -5.87 9.96 -4.14
CA ALA A 36 -5.13 9.31 -5.23
C ALA A 36 -5.03 7.79 -5.03
N ILE A 37 -4.81 7.31 -3.81
CA ILE A 37 -4.77 5.87 -3.49
C ILE A 37 -6.15 5.23 -3.69
N MET A 38 -7.21 5.86 -3.19
CA MET A 38 -8.58 5.36 -3.31
C MET A 38 -9.02 5.29 -4.78
N ASN A 39 -8.74 6.35 -5.54
CA ASN A 39 -9.01 6.39 -6.98
C ASN A 39 -8.25 5.28 -7.72
N ARG A 40 -6.99 5.00 -7.35
CA ARG A 40 -6.21 3.89 -7.93
C ARG A 40 -6.84 2.54 -7.60
N LEU A 41 -7.30 2.31 -6.37
CA LEU A 41 -7.95 1.05 -5.99
C LEU A 41 -9.23 0.80 -6.78
N GLN A 42 -10.05 1.83 -6.97
CA GLN A 42 -11.26 1.76 -7.80
C GLN A 42 -10.92 1.40 -9.26
N GLN A 43 -9.90 2.02 -9.83
CA GLN A 43 -9.46 1.74 -11.21
C GLN A 43 -8.83 0.35 -11.40
N VAL A 44 -8.30 -0.26 -10.33
CA VAL A 44 -7.69 -1.60 -10.38
C VAL A 44 -8.74 -2.71 -10.34
N GLY A 45 -9.93 -2.47 -9.78
CA GLY A 45 -11.03 -3.44 -9.75
C GLY A 45 -11.64 -3.74 -11.13
N ASP A 46 -11.75 -2.71 -11.97
CA ASP A 46 -12.44 -2.80 -13.27
C ASP A 46 -11.51 -3.14 -14.44
N LYS A 47 -10.19 -3.03 -14.26
CA LYS A 47 -9.24 -3.40 -15.31
C LYS A 47 -8.98 -4.90 -15.24
N PRO A 48 -9.28 -5.67 -16.31
CA PRO A 48 -8.82 -7.06 -16.37
C PRO A 48 -7.31 -7.03 -16.20
N ARG A 49 -6.80 -7.66 -15.13
CA ARG A 49 -5.36 -7.92 -15.02
C ARG A 49 -4.97 -8.63 -16.31
N PRO A 50 -4.06 -8.10 -17.13
CA PRO A 50 -3.57 -8.86 -18.26
C PRO A 50 -3.01 -10.14 -17.66
N LYS A 51 -3.66 -11.28 -17.95
CA LYS A 51 -2.98 -12.55 -17.82
C LYS A 51 -1.94 -12.50 -18.92
N THR A 52 -0.75 -11.98 -18.63
CA THR A 52 0.37 -12.25 -19.51
C THR A 52 0.61 -13.74 -19.43
N LEU A 53 -0.02 -14.46 -20.36
CA LEU A 53 0.31 -15.83 -20.71
C LEU A 53 1.68 -15.76 -21.39
N PHE A 54 2.73 -15.62 -20.58
CA PHE A 54 4.06 -15.88 -21.08
C PHE A 54 4.18 -17.39 -21.19
N GLU A 55 4.22 -17.89 -22.42
CA GLU A 55 4.60 -19.28 -22.65
C GLU A 55 6.12 -19.43 -22.47
N PRO A 56 6.62 -20.55 -21.94
CA PRO A 56 8.05 -20.78 -21.78
C PRO A 56 8.78 -20.63 -23.13
N GLY A 57 9.56 -19.55 -23.30
CA GLY A 57 10.35 -19.30 -24.52
C GLY A 57 10.29 -17.88 -25.10
N GLU A 58 9.44 -17.00 -24.57
CA GLU A 58 9.34 -15.62 -25.09
C GLU A 58 10.55 -14.75 -24.64
N MET A 59 11.37 -14.31 -25.59
CA MET A 59 12.48 -13.37 -25.33
C MET A 59 11.92 -11.95 -25.15
N VAL A 60 11.99 -11.45 -23.91
CA VAL A 60 11.72 -10.04 -23.62
C VAL A 60 12.92 -9.21 -24.08
N SER A 61 12.85 -8.64 -25.28
CA SER A 61 13.84 -7.64 -25.70
C SER A 61 13.54 -6.31 -25.02
N ARG A 62 14.59 -5.71 -24.45
CA ARG A 62 14.59 -4.41 -23.77
C ARG A 62 13.96 -3.29 -24.59
#